data_AF-A0A7J9SMV9-F1
#
_entry.id   AF-A0A7J9SMV9-F1
#
_cell.length_a   1.000
_cell.length_b   1.000
_cell.length_c   1.000
_cell.angle_alpha   90.00
_cell.angle_beta   90.00
_cell.angle_gamma   90.00
#
_symmetry.space_group_name_H-M   'P 1'
#
loop_
_entity.id
_entity.type
_entity.pdbx_description
1 polymer ?
#
loop_
_entity_poly.entity_id
_entity_poly.type
_entity_poly.pdbx_seq_one_letter_code
_entity_poly.pdbx_strand_id
1 'polypeptide(L)'
;MPTTRSPLVVLGGLVAVAFLPLVIMWAVISDVGTFAYFAGFAIYFLVAHVALPGWVYIDATGRGSDAATAWTGLCFFLPVLGFVAYYFLGQPDAPYEMGAEPRAP
;
A
#
# COMPACT_ATOMS: atom_id res chain seq x y z
N MET A 1 -6.51 -7.48 35.74
CA MET A 1 -6.54 -6.28 34.88
C MET A 1 -6.39 -6.74 33.43
N PRO A 2 -7.26 -6.35 32.50
CA PRO A 2 -7.08 -6.67 31.09
C PRO A 2 -5.79 -6.01 30.61
N THR A 3 -4.84 -6.80 30.13
CA THR A 3 -3.63 -6.29 29.47
C THR A 3 -4.05 -5.81 28.08
N THR A 4 -4.06 -4.50 27.86
CA THR A 4 -4.27 -3.92 26.53
C THR A 4 -3.14 -4.43 25.63
N ARG A 5 -3.48 -5.21 24.59
CA ARG A 5 -2.47 -5.67 23.62
C ARG A 5 -1.80 -4.44 23.00
N SER A 6 -0.48 -4.50 22.81
CA SER A 6 0.28 -3.43 22.15
C SER A 6 -0.39 -3.07 20.82
N PRO A 7 -0.69 -1.78 20.54
CA PRO A 7 -1.31 -1.36 19.29
C PRO A 7 -0.56 -1.84 18.04
N LEU A 8 0.77 -1.93 18.11
CA LEU A 8 1.61 -2.46 17.02
C LEU A 8 1.37 -3.95 16.75
N VAL A 9 1.10 -4.74 17.80
CA VAL A 9 0.77 -6.16 17.67
C VAL A 9 -0.60 -6.32 17.02
N VAL A 10 -1.57 -5.48 17.39
CA VAL A 10 -2.89 -5.47 16.76
C VAL A 10 -2.78 -5.10 15.28
N LEU A 11 -2.04 -4.04 14.96
CA LEU A 11 -1.79 -3.63 13.58
C LEU A 11 -1.11 -4.73 12.77
N GLY A 12 -0.04 -5.35 13.30
CA GLY A 12 0.64 -6.45 12.64
C GLY A 12 -0.29 -7.64 12.39
N GLY A 13 -1.16 -7.96 13.35
CA GLY A 13 -2.19 -8.99 13.19
C GLY A 13 -3.20 -8.66 12.09
N LEU A 14 -3.69 -7.43 12.03
CA LEU A 14 -4.62 -6.98 10.99
C LEU A 14 -3.98 -7.01 9.59
N VAL A 15 -2.72 -6.57 9.49
CA VAL A 15 -1.94 -6.63 8.25
C VAL A 15 -1.76 -8.09 7.81
N ALA A 16 -1.40 -8.99 8.72
CA ALA A 16 -1.25 -10.40 8.41
C ALA A 16 -2.58 -11.03 7.95
N VAL A 17 -3.69 -10.74 8.62
CA VAL A 17 -5.03 -11.21 8.25
C VAL A 17 -5.44 -10.72 6.86
N ALA A 18 -5.06 -9.50 6.48
CA ALA A 18 -5.38 -8.95 5.16
C ALA A 18 -4.49 -9.53 4.05
N PHE A 19 -3.17 -9.58 4.26
CA PHE A 19 -2.21 -9.91 3.20
C PHE A 19 -1.94 -11.41 3.05
N LEU A 20 -1.97 -12.19 4.13
CA LEU A 20 -1.62 -13.62 4.06
C LEU A 20 -2.59 -14.42 3.16
N PRO A 21 -3.93 -14.28 3.26
CA PRO A 21 -4.85 -14.97 2.37
C PRO A 21 -4.64 -14.58 0.91
N LEU A 22 -4.32 -13.31 0.65
CA LEU A 22 -4.05 -12.81 -0.71
C LEU A 22 -2.79 -13.44 -1.29
N VAL A 23 -1.69 -13.48 -0.53
CA VAL A 23 -0.43 -14.10 -0.96
C VAL A 23 -0.63 -15.59 -1.23
N ILE A 24 -1.36 -16.30 -0.36
CA ILE A 24 -1.70 -17.71 -0.56
C ILE A 24 -2.52 -17.89 -1.84
N MET A 25 -3.57 -17.08 -2.01
CA MET A 25 -4.42 -17.13 -3.20
C MET A 25 -3.59 -16.92 -4.46
N TRP A 26 -2.80 -15.85 -4.54
CA TRP A 26 -1.96 -15.54 -5.71
C TRP A 26 -0.99 -16.68 -6.03
N ALA A 27 -0.34 -17.25 -5.02
CA ALA A 27 0.58 -18.37 -5.20
C ALA A 27 -0.09 -19.62 -5.81
N VAL A 28 -1.39 -19.81 -5.56
CA VAL A 28 -2.14 -20.96 -6.08
C VAL A 28 -2.70 -20.71 -7.48
N ILE A 29 -3.14 -19.49 -7.78
CA ILE A 29 -3.95 -19.22 -8.98
C ILE A 29 -3.21 -18.53 -10.13
N SER A 30 -1.98 -18.06 -9.91
CA SER A 30 -1.26 -17.24 -10.90
C SER A 30 0.05 -17.88 -11.37
N ASP A 31 0.48 -17.52 -12.58
CA ASP A 31 1.82 -17.83 -13.07
C ASP A 31 2.89 -17.00 -12.34
N VAL A 32 4.16 -17.35 -12.54
CA VAL A 32 5.28 -16.71 -11.86
C VAL A 32 5.37 -15.20 -12.13
N GLY A 33 5.07 -14.76 -13.36
CA GLY A 33 5.13 -13.35 -13.72
C GLY A 33 4.05 -12.53 -13.03
N THR A 34 2.81 -13.03 -13.08
CA THR A 34 1.67 -12.41 -12.40
C THR A 34 1.85 -12.40 -10.88
N PHE A 35 2.33 -13.51 -10.30
CA PHE A 35 2.65 -13.58 -8.87
C PHE A 35 3.71 -12.54 -8.48
N ALA A 36 4.81 -12.45 -9.24
CA ALA A 36 5.87 -11.49 -8.97
C ALA A 36 5.38 -10.05 -9.01
N TYR A 37 4.48 -9.72 -9.95
CA TYR A 37 3.85 -8.41 -10.02
C TYR A 37 3.02 -8.10 -8.77
N PHE A 38 2.12 -9.00 -8.36
CA PHE A 38 1.31 -8.80 -7.16
C PHE A 38 2.13 -8.78 -5.87
N ALA A 39 3.13 -9.66 -5.75
CA ALA A 39 4.05 -9.67 -4.63
C ALA A 39 4.85 -8.37 -4.54
N GLY A 40 5.34 -7.87 -5.67
CA GLY A 40 6.02 -6.58 -5.76
C GLY A 40 5.11 -5.43 -5.30
N PHE A 41 3.87 -5.40 -5.76
CA PHE A 41 2.88 -4.41 -5.31
C PHE A 41 2.60 -4.52 -3.81
N ALA A 42 2.43 -5.73 -3.26
CA ALA A 42 2.20 -5.94 -1.84
C ALA A 42 3.39 -5.45 -0.99
N ILE A 43 4.62 -5.75 -1.40
CA ILE A 43 5.83 -5.27 -0.74
C ILE A 43 5.89 -3.74 -0.78
N TYR A 44 5.67 -3.15 -1.95
CA TYR A 44 5.60 -1.69 -2.10
C TYR A 44 4.55 -1.09 -1.14
N PHE A 45 3.35 -1.65 -1.12
CA PHE A 45 2.28 -1.15 -0.27
C PHE A 45 2.66 -1.21 1.22
N LEU A 46 3.15 -2.36 1.68
CA LEU A 46 3.55 -2.54 3.09
C LEU A 46 4.68 -1.59 3.48
N VAL A 47 5.68 -1.39 2.63
CA VAL A 47 6.78 -0.47 2.91
C VAL A 47 6.29 0.98 2.93
N ALA A 48 5.59 1.41 1.89
CA ALA A 48 5.20 2.80 1.70
C ALA A 48 4.08 3.26 2.65
N HIS A 49 3.17 2.37 3.04
CA HIS A 49 1.97 2.73 3.81
C HIS A 49 1.96 2.21 5.24
N VAL A 50 2.85 1.27 5.61
CA VAL A 50 2.90 0.70 6.96
C VAL A 50 4.26 0.95 7.61
N ALA A 51 5.33 0.43 7.01
CA ALA A 51 6.66 0.47 7.62
C ALA A 51 7.21 1.90 7.72
N LEU A 52 7.22 2.65 6.62
CA LEU A 52 7.75 4.02 6.60
C LEU A 52 6.91 4.98 7.45
N PRO A 53 5.58 5.06 7.33
CA PRO A 53 4.78 5.94 8.19
C PRO A 53 4.88 5.55 9.67
N GLY A 54 4.87 4.25 9.98
CA GLY A 54 5.06 3.76 11.35
C GLY A 54 6.42 4.17 11.93
N TRP A 55 7.49 4.06 11.14
CA TRP A 55 8.82 4.51 11.54
C TRP A 55 8.88 6.03 11.73
N VAL A 56 8.32 6.82 10.80
CA VAL A 56 8.25 8.29 10.91
C VAL A 56 7.51 8.71 12.18
N TYR A 57 6.41 8.04 12.51
CA TYR A 57 5.67 8.32 13.74
C TYR A 57 6.52 8.08 14.99
N ILE A 58 7.21 6.94 15.05
CA ILE A 58 8.06 6.56 16.19
C ILE A 58 9.24 7.52 16.32
N ASP A 59 9.92 7.84 15.22
CA ASP A 59 11.06 8.76 15.23
C ASP A 59 10.64 10.19 15.62
N ALA A 60 9.57 10.73 15.01
CA ALA A 60 9.10 12.08 15.33
C ALA A 60 8.61 12.20 16.78
N THR A 61 7.94 11.17 17.31
CA THR A 61 7.52 11.13 18.71
C THR A 61 8.73 11.03 19.65
N GLY A 62 9.69 10.15 19.33
CA GLY A 62 10.91 9.97 20.11
C GLY A 62 11.80 11.21 20.17
N ARG A 63 11.71 12.08 19.17
CA ARG A 63 12.40 13.38 19.12
C ARG A 63 11.58 14.55 19.69
N GLY A 64 10.38 14.29 20.22
CA GLY A 64 9.53 15.32 20.83
C GLY A 64 8.91 16.31 19.84
N SER A 65 8.60 15.88 18.62
CA SER A 65 7.94 16.73 17.62
C SER A 65 6.46 16.95 17.96
N ASP A 66 6.03 18.22 18.00
CA ASP A 66 4.61 18.60 18.12
C ASP A 66 3.77 18.25 16.88
N ALA A 67 4.41 17.82 15.79
CA ALA A 67 3.80 17.55 14.50
C ALA A 67 3.97 16.08 14.04
N ALA A 68 4.23 15.14 14.95
CA ALA A 68 4.49 13.74 14.60
C ALA A 68 3.40 13.11 13.72
N THR A 69 2.12 13.38 14.01
CA THR A 69 0.99 12.92 13.20
C THR A 69 0.96 13.55 11.80
N ALA A 70 1.32 14.83 11.67
CA ALA A 70 1.36 15.51 10.38
C ALA A 70 2.46 14.93 9.47
N TRP A 71 3.66 14.67 10.02
CA TRP A 71 4.75 14.02 9.29
C TRP A 71 4.39 12.59 8.87
N THR A 72 3.74 11.85 9.77
CA THR A 72 3.25 10.49 9.48
C THR A 72 2.22 10.50 8.36
N GLY A 73 1.24 11.41 8.42
CA GLY A 73 0.23 11.57 7.39
C GLY A 73 0.84 11.96 6.05
N LEU A 74 1.78 12.92 6.05
CA LEU A 74 2.50 13.32 4.83
C LEU A 74 3.23 12.12 4.21
N CYS A 75 3.95 11.34 5.01
CA CYS A 75 4.65 10.13 4.57
C CYS A 75 3.67 9.10 3.98
N PHE A 76 2.51 8.91 4.59
CA PHE A 76 1.48 7.97 4.14
C PHE A 76 0.81 8.39 2.82
N PHE A 77 0.53 9.69 2.64
CA PHE A 77 -0.21 10.18 1.46
C PHE A 77 0.68 10.57 0.27
N LEU A 78 1.99 10.78 0.48
CA LEU A 78 2.93 11.10 -0.59
C LEU A 78 2.86 10.16 -1.79
N PRO A 79 2.76 8.82 -1.62
CA PRO A 79 2.62 7.88 -2.72
C PRO A 79 1.40 8.13 -3.62
N VAL A 80 0.34 8.76 -3.09
CA VAL A 80 -0.91 9.05 -3.83
C VAL A 80 -0.75 10.25 -4.78
N LEU A 81 0.29 11.08 -4.60
CA LEU A 81 0.50 12.28 -5.41
C LEU A 81 0.68 11.98 -6.90
N GLY A 82 1.29 10.84 -7.25
CA GLY A 82 1.43 10.43 -8.65
C GLY A 82 0.08 10.21 -9.34
N PHE A 83 -0.87 9.58 -8.64
CA PHE A 83 -2.24 9.40 -9.13
C PHE A 83 -2.93 10.75 -9.33
N VAL A 84 -2.85 11.65 -8.34
CA VAL A 84 -3.44 12.99 -8.41
C VAL A 84 -2.85 13.78 -9.58
N ALA A 85 -1.52 13.78 -9.73
CA ALA A 85 -0.85 14.46 -10.83
C ALA A 85 -1.26 13.90 -12.20
N TYR A 86 -1.34 12.57 -12.35
CA TYR A 86 -1.85 11.99 -13.58
C TYR A 86 -3.28 12.43 -13.87
N TYR A 87 -4.18 12.31 -12.89
CA TYR A 87 -5.59 12.64 -13.09
C TYR A 87 -5.83 14.10 -13.49
N PHE A 88 -5.15 15.06 -12.84
CA PHE A 88 -5.39 16.49 -13.08
C PHE A 88 -4.50 17.11 -14.16
N LEU A 89 -3.32 16.55 -14.43
CA LEU A 89 -2.32 17.18 -15.31
C LEU A 89 -1.89 16.29 -16.48
N GLY A 90 -1.98 14.96 -16.34
CA GLY A 90 -1.42 14.00 -17.30
C GLY A 90 -2.45 13.19 -18.08
N GLN A 91 -3.72 13.18 -17.67
CA GLN A 91 -4.75 12.39 -18.30
C GLN A 91 -5.08 12.99 -19.68
N PRO A 92 -4.92 12.23 -20.78
CA PRO A 92 -5.27 12.72 -22.10
C PRO A 92 -6.79 12.82 -22.27
N ASP A 93 -7.25 13.78 -23.09
CA ASP A 93 -8.66 13.99 -23.43
C ASP A 93 -9.25 12.92 -24.38
N ALA A 94 -8.49 11.86 -24.67
CA ALA A 94 -8.94 10.78 -25.53
C ALA A 94 -9.92 9.85 -24.77
N PRO A 95 -10.94 9.30 -25.46
CA PRO A 95 -11.81 8.30 -24.87
C PRO A 95 -11.01 7.06 -24.45
N TYR A 96 -11.42 6.44 -23.36
CA TYR A 96 -10.82 5.20 -22.88
C TYR A 96 -11.10 4.06 -23.86
N GLU A 97 -10.08 3.63 -24.61
CA GLU A 97 -10.18 2.51 -25.53
C GLU A 97 -10.10 1.19 -24.76
N MET A 98 -11.23 0.49 -24.62
CA MET A 98 -11.28 -0.90 -24.17
C MET A 98 -10.83 -1.83 -25.31
N GLY A 99 -9.54 -1.80 -25.64
CA GLY A 99 -8.99 -2.59 -26.74
C GLY A 99 -8.59 -4.01 -26.35
N ALA A 100 -9.46 -4.98 -26.65
CA ALA A 100 -9.08 -6.23 -27.34
C ALA A 100 -10.36 -7.01 -27.67
N GLU A 101 -10.92 -6.82 -28.88
CA GLU A 101 -11.72 -7.90 -29.46
C GLU A 101 -10.82 -9.14 -29.55
N PRO A 102 -11.33 -10.34 -29.18
CA PRO A 102 -10.57 -11.56 -29.36
C PRO A 102 -10.19 -11.68 -30.84
N ARG A 103 -8.90 -11.88 -31.14
CA ARG A 103 -8.53 -12.32 -32.50
C ARG A 103 -9.33 -13.59 -32.80
N ALA A 104 -10.16 -13.52 -33.84
CA ALA A 104 -10.82 -14.69 -34.41
C ALA A 104 -9.76 -15.78 -34.72
N PRO A 105 -10.10 -17.07 -34.57
CA PRO A 105 -9.17 -18.19 -34.58
C PRO A 105 -8.34 -18.31 -35.86
#